data_AF-A6MZF3-F1
#
_entry.id   AF-A6MZF3-F1
#
_cell.length_a   1.000
_cell.length_b   1.000
_cell.length_c   1.000
_cell.angle_alpha   90.00
_cell.angle_beta   90.00
_cell.angle_gamma   90.00
#
_symmetry.space_group_name_H-M   'P 1'
#
loop_
_entity.id
_entity.type
_entity.pdbx_description
1 polymer ?
#
loop_
_entity_poly.entity_id
_entity_poly.type
_entity_poly.pdbx_seq_one_letter_code
_entity_poly.pdbx_strand_id
1 'polypeptide(L)'
;DLLTMIWEQWVAGTVLEMVDPSMNSFFSESDVMRCIHIGLLCVQGDPAERPVMSSVVLMLRTDTVELHAPAKPTLFARKGGEESGVASGGMSIVSLEEQS
;
A
#
# COMPACT_ATOMS: atom_id res chain seq x y z
N ASP A 1 10.68 -13.55 -3.24
CA ASP A 1 9.45 -12.94 -2.69
C ASP A 1 8.53 -12.58 -3.86
N LEU A 2 7.21 -12.74 -3.71
CA LEU A 2 6.26 -12.52 -4.81
C LEU A 2 6.07 -11.03 -5.11
N LEU A 3 5.99 -10.19 -4.09
CA LEU A 3 5.76 -8.76 -4.24
C LEU A 3 6.93 -8.06 -4.94
N THR A 4 8.15 -8.46 -4.59
CA THR A 4 9.39 -8.01 -5.24
C THR A 4 9.40 -8.41 -6.72
N MET A 5 9.04 -9.66 -7.04
CA MET A 5 8.97 -10.15 -8.42
C MET A 5 7.92 -9.40 -9.24
N ILE A 6 6.72 -9.18 -8.70
CA ILE A 6 5.66 -8.39 -9.37
C ILE A 6 6.12 -6.96 -9.64
N TRP A 7 6.79 -6.31 -8.68
CA TRP A 7 7.31 -4.96 -8.88
C TRP A 7 8.40 -4.90 -9.94
N GLU A 8 9.32 -5.86 -9.97
CA GLU A 8 10.40 -5.91 -10.98
C GLU A 8 9.82 -6.10 -12.40
N GLN A 9 8.80 -6.94 -12.55
CA GLN A 9 8.07 -7.12 -13.81
C GLN A 9 7.21 -5.89 -14.17
N TRP A 10 6.65 -5.19 -13.18
CA TRP A 10 5.89 -3.95 -13.39
C TRP A 10 6.80 -2.81 -13.88
N VAL A 11 8.00 -2.65 -13.30
CA VAL A 11 9.02 -1.70 -13.78
C VAL A 11 9.53 -2.06 -15.18
N ALA A 12 9.66 -3.36 -15.49
CA ALA A 12 10.06 -3.83 -16.82
C ALA A 12 8.95 -3.74 -17.89
N GLY A 13 7.70 -3.48 -17.50
CA GLY A 13 6.55 -3.44 -18.41
C GLY A 13 6.01 -4.81 -18.85
N THR A 14 6.53 -5.89 -18.28
CA THR A 14 6.26 -7.30 -18.64
C THR A 14 5.29 -8.00 -17.67
N VAL A 15 4.69 -7.29 -16.72
CA VAL A 15 3.85 -7.88 -15.66
C VAL A 15 2.57 -8.56 -16.15
N LEU A 16 2.14 -8.36 -17.40
CA LEU A 16 1.06 -9.14 -18.01
C LEU A 16 1.43 -10.62 -18.20
N GLU A 17 2.72 -10.95 -18.31
CA GLU A 17 3.21 -12.34 -18.37
C GLU A 17 3.04 -13.09 -17.03
N MET A 18 2.81 -12.36 -15.93
CA MET A 18 2.59 -12.90 -14.59
C MET A 18 1.13 -13.26 -14.29
N VAL A 19 0.20 -12.99 -15.22
CA VAL A 19 -1.23 -13.29 -15.02
C VAL A 19 -1.46 -14.79 -15.05
N ASP A 20 -2.34 -15.27 -14.16
CA ASP A 20 -2.69 -16.69 -14.06
C ASP A 20 -3.26 -17.20 -15.40
N PRO A 21 -2.62 -18.21 -16.06
CA PRO A 21 -3.09 -18.74 -17.34
C PRO A 21 -4.52 -19.29 -17.31
N SER A 22 -5.02 -19.71 -16.14
CA SER A 22 -6.40 -20.18 -15.97
C SER A 22 -7.45 -19.07 -16.17
N MET A 23 -7.05 -17.79 -16.10
CA MET A 23 -7.92 -16.65 -16.42
C MET A 23 -8.22 -16.53 -17.92
N ASN A 24 -7.59 -17.31 -18.79
CA ASN A 24 -7.97 -17.57 -20.19
C ASN A 24 -8.45 -16.31 -20.96
N SER A 25 -7.72 -15.19 -20.84
CA SER A 25 -8.05 -13.89 -21.45
C SER A 25 -9.43 -13.27 -21.11
N PHE A 26 -10.06 -13.66 -20.01
CA PHE A 26 -11.31 -13.06 -19.50
C PHE A 26 -11.13 -11.66 -18.85
N PHE A 27 -10.10 -10.91 -19.24
CA PHE A 27 -9.71 -9.63 -18.65
C PHE A 27 -9.24 -8.64 -19.71
N SER A 28 -9.42 -7.34 -19.46
CA SER A 28 -8.69 -6.31 -20.20
C SER A 28 -7.27 -6.19 -19.64
N GLU A 29 -6.28 -6.04 -20.53
CA GLU A 29 -4.91 -5.72 -20.13
C GLU A 29 -4.85 -4.42 -19.31
N SER A 30 -5.68 -3.42 -19.66
CA SER A 30 -5.78 -2.15 -18.91
C SER A 30 -6.23 -2.37 -17.47
N ASP A 31 -7.21 -3.25 -17.25
CA ASP A 31 -7.75 -3.54 -15.93
C ASP A 31 -6.75 -4.32 -15.08
N VAL A 32 -6.01 -5.25 -15.67
CA VAL A 32 -4.94 -5.97 -14.99
C VAL A 32 -3.80 -5.03 -14.59
N MET A 33 -3.30 -4.22 -15.53
CA MET A 33 -2.25 -3.24 -15.25
C MET A 33 -2.66 -2.27 -14.14
N ARG A 34 -3.90 -1.77 -14.19
CA ARG A 34 -4.50 -0.89 -13.17
C ARG A 34 -4.66 -1.60 -11.81
N CYS A 35 -5.13 -2.84 -11.78
CA CYS A 35 -5.24 -3.63 -10.56
C CYS A 35 -3.88 -3.90 -9.92
N ILE A 36 -2.84 -4.21 -10.71
CA ILE A 36 -1.48 -4.42 -10.24
C ILE A 36 -0.91 -3.12 -9.67
N HIS A 37 -1.07 -2.01 -10.38
CA HIS A 37 -0.62 -0.68 -9.93
C HIS A 37 -1.26 -0.29 -8.59
N ILE A 38 -2.58 -0.43 -8.47
CA ILE A 38 -3.32 -0.17 -7.21
C ILE A 38 -2.87 -1.14 -6.12
N GLY A 39 -2.66 -2.42 -6.45
CA GLY A 39 -2.16 -3.44 -5.52
C GLY A 39 -0.78 -3.09 -4.93
N LEU A 40 0.14 -2.58 -5.76
CA LEU A 40 1.46 -2.11 -5.34
C LEU A 40 1.35 -0.87 -4.43
N LEU A 41 0.44 0.07 -4.72
CA LEU A 41 0.17 1.23 -3.85
C LEU A 41 -0.42 0.82 -2.49
N CYS A 42 -1.28 -0.19 -2.44
CA CYS A 42 -1.88 -0.70 -1.19
C CYS A 42 -0.85 -1.32 -0.21
N VAL A 43 0.33 -1.74 -0.69
CA VAL A 43 1.36 -2.41 0.12
C VAL A 43 2.63 -1.58 0.32
N GLN A 44 2.56 -0.27 0.08
CA GLN A 44 3.66 0.66 0.33
C GLN A 44 4.21 0.54 1.76
N GLY A 45 5.54 0.65 1.91
CA GLY A 45 6.23 0.53 3.19
C GLY A 45 5.71 1.54 4.21
N ASP A 46 5.64 2.81 3.81
CA ASP A 46 5.01 3.89 4.57
C ASP A 46 3.47 3.75 4.53
N PRO A 47 2.78 3.70 5.68
CA PRO A 47 1.32 3.73 5.74
C PRO A 47 0.68 5.00 5.15
N ALA A 48 1.37 6.14 5.14
CA ALA A 48 0.86 7.41 4.61
C ALA A 48 0.72 7.41 3.08
N GLU A 49 1.57 6.63 2.40
CA GLU A 49 1.56 6.47 0.94
C GLU A 49 0.50 5.46 0.43
N ARG A 50 -0.27 4.84 1.34
CA ARG A 50 -1.30 3.86 0.97
C ARG A 50 -2.62 4.57 0.65
N PRO A 51 -3.30 4.23 -0.46
CA PRO A 51 -4.57 4.82 -0.80
C PRO A 51 -5.64 4.43 0.22
N VAL A 52 -6.46 5.41 0.62
CA VAL A 52 -7.66 5.15 1.43
C VAL A 52 -8.64 4.25 0.67
N MET A 53 -9.36 3.37 1.38
CA MET A 53 -10.19 2.33 0.73
C MET A 53 -11.28 2.90 -0.20
N SER A 54 -11.82 4.09 0.11
CA SER A 54 -12.75 4.82 -0.78
C SER A 54 -12.09 5.23 -2.10
N SER A 55 -10.81 5.64 -2.05
CA SER A 55 -10.00 5.95 -3.24
C SER A 55 -9.71 4.69 -4.04
N VAL A 56 -9.36 3.56 -3.39
CA VAL A 56 -9.20 2.25 -4.05
C VAL A 56 -10.46 1.87 -4.83
N VAL A 57 -11.66 2.02 -4.26
CA VAL A 57 -12.92 1.73 -4.96
C VAL A 57 -13.16 2.66 -6.14
N LEU A 58 -12.77 3.94 -6.05
CA LEU A 58 -12.86 4.91 -7.16
C LEU A 58 -11.87 4.53 -8.28
N MET A 59 -10.59 4.36 -7.95
CA MET A 59 -9.51 3.91 -8.85
C MET A 59 -9.86 2.57 -9.54
N LEU A 60 -10.59 1.69 -8.86
CA LEU A 60 -11.07 0.43 -9.43
C LEU A 60 -12.25 0.58 -10.39
N ARG A 61 -13.03 1.67 -10.30
CA ARG A 61 -14.25 1.91 -11.11
C ARG A 61 -14.11 2.94 -12.23
N THR A 62 -13.08 3.78 -12.18
CA THR A 62 -12.92 4.91 -13.10
C THR A 62 -11.48 5.04 -13.60
N ASP A 63 -11.31 5.13 -14.92
CA ASP A 63 -9.99 5.29 -15.57
C ASP A 63 -9.49 6.75 -15.57
N THR A 64 -10.23 7.66 -14.95
CA THR A 64 -9.94 9.11 -14.89
C THR A 64 -9.10 9.52 -13.68
N VAL A 65 -8.73 8.59 -12.80
CA VAL A 65 -7.90 8.89 -11.62
C VAL A 65 -6.43 8.70 -11.98
N GLU A 66 -5.66 9.79 -11.95
CA GLU A 66 -4.20 9.70 -12.07
C GLU A 66 -3.62 8.94 -10.87
N LEU A 67 -2.79 7.92 -11.15
CA LEU A 67 -2.15 7.10 -10.13
C LEU A 67 -0.66 7.42 -10.05
N HIS A 68 -0.18 7.79 -8.86
CA HIS A 68 1.25 7.97 -8.61
C HIS A 68 1.99 6.63 -8.75
N ALA A 69 3.26 6.66 -9.19
CA ALA A 69 4.06 5.45 -9.34
C ALA A 69 4.37 4.81 -7.96
N PRO A 70 4.12 3.51 -7.75
CA PRO A 70 4.49 2.81 -6.52
C PRO A 70 6.01 2.76 -6.31
N ALA A 71 6.44 2.80 -5.05
CA ALA A 71 7.85 2.67 -4.70
C ALA A 71 8.31 1.20 -4.75
N LYS A 72 9.62 0.95 -4.71
CA LYS A 72 10.12 -0.43 -4.59
C LYS A 72 9.63 -1.02 -3.26
N PRO A 73 9.02 -2.23 -3.26
CA PRO A 73 8.63 -2.91 -2.04
C PRO A 73 9.79 -3.08 -1.06
N THR A 74 9.73 -2.33 0.04
CA THR A 74 10.56 -2.62 1.20
C THR A 74 9.93 -3.78 1.94
N LEU A 75 10.50 -4.97 1.82
CA LEU A 75 10.08 -6.11 2.64
C LEU A 75 10.10 -5.68 4.11
N PHE A 76 9.00 -5.90 4.82
CA PHE A 76 8.87 -5.59 6.24
C PHE A 76 9.80 -6.50 7.05
N ALA A 77 11.08 -6.16 7.09
CA ALA A 77 11.96 -6.52 8.17
C ALA A 77 11.38 -5.89 9.44
N ARG A 78 10.51 -6.63 10.14
CA ARG A 78 10.01 -6.24 11.44
C ARG A 78 11.21 -6.11 12.36
N LYS A 79 11.69 -4.88 12.53
CA LYS A 79 12.68 -4.54 13.53
C LYS A 79 12.13 -5.02 14.87
N GLY A 80 12.80 -6.00 15.47
CA GLY A 80 12.39 -6.54 16.75
C GLY A 80 12.30 -5.41 17.77
N GLY A 81 11.16 -5.29 18.43
CA GLY A 81 10.97 -4.34 19.52
C GLY A 81 11.69 -4.83 20.77
N GLU A 82 13.02 -4.70 20.81
CA GLU A 82 13.83 -4.89 22.00
C GLU A 82 14.23 -3.52 22.55
N GLU A 83 13.40 -2.97 23.43
CA GLU A 83 13.69 -1.77 24.22
C GLU A 83 12.89 -1.84 25.53
N SER A 84 13.45 -2.51 26.54
CA SER A 84 12.93 -2.45 27.91
C SER A 84 13.55 -1.23 28.60
N GLY A 85 12.72 -0.21 28.86
CA GLY A 85 13.15 1.06 29.46
C GLY A 85 12.14 1.53 30.51
N VAL A 86 12.28 1.05 31.74
CA VAL A 86 11.38 1.43 32.85
C VAL A 86 11.75 2.83 33.35
N ALA A 87 10.78 3.74 33.41
CA ALA A 87 10.88 4.98 34.19
C ALA A 87 9.56 5.25 34.93
N SER A 88 9.63 5.25 36.25
CA SER A 88 8.50 5.53 37.15
C SER A 88 8.55 7.00 37.61
N GLY A 89 7.39 7.65 37.70
CA GLY A 89 7.20 8.81 38.58
C GLY A 89 6.33 9.96 38.06
N GLY A 90 5.36 10.40 38.89
CA GLY A 90 5.00 11.82 38.99
C GLY A 90 3.56 12.24 38.64
N MET A 91 2.94 13.01 39.54
CA MET A 91 1.56 13.54 39.51
C MET A 91 1.56 14.97 40.08
N SER A 92 0.62 15.87 39.76
CA SER A 92 -0.38 15.95 38.67
C SER A 92 -0.94 17.37 38.65
N ILE A 93 -1.34 17.94 37.50
CA ILE A 93 -2.16 19.18 37.49
C ILE A 93 -3.12 19.28 36.29
N VAL A 94 -4.22 20.00 36.53
CA VAL A 94 -5.50 20.04 35.81
C VAL A 94 -5.75 21.33 35.02
N SER A 95 -6.89 21.36 34.32
CA SER A 95 -7.57 22.53 33.70
C SER A 95 -7.00 23.00 32.36
N LEU A 96 -7.80 23.14 31.30
CA LEU A 96 -9.00 23.98 31.23
C LEU A 96 -10.19 23.37 30.48
N GLU A 97 -11.38 23.81 30.90
CA GLU A 97 -12.69 23.59 30.25
C GLU A 97 -13.02 24.79 29.32
N GLU A 98 -14.22 24.80 28.72
CA GLU A 98 -14.82 25.88 27.90
C GLU A 98 -14.28 26.04 26.44
N GLN A 99 -15.09 26.36 25.41
CA GLN A 99 -16.50 26.79 25.38
C GLN A 99 -17.15 26.48 24.00
N SER A 100 -18.36 25.89 23.98
CA SER A 100 -19.55 26.32 23.20
C SER A 100 -20.65 25.24 23.17
#